data_AF-A0AAX3YPV2-F1
#
_entry.id   AF-A0AAX3YPV2-F1
#
_cell.length_a   1.000
_cell.length_b   1.000
_cell.length_c   1.000
_cell.angle_alpha   90.00
_cell.angle_beta   90.00
_cell.angle_gamma   90.00
#
_symmetry.space_group_name_H-M   'P 1'
#
loop_
_entity.id
_entity.type
_entity.pdbx_description
1 polymer ?
#
loop_
_entity_poly.entity_id
_entity_poly.type
_entity_poly.pdbx_seq_one_letter_code
_entity_poly.pdbx_strand_id
1 'polypeptide(L)'
;MNADNRIPASSPWGAVQYGSVLVDGIITVSTAGHGGVRISAERLRQMPVALRLGRRRWFEEDCEAALVGVAFADELTLDDHRRESMAASVANWFPDKWEAHFGRTLEPGQSYVRDKENFEAATVNQLVADSALGDWHEDVPEGMVGVTAHRRSDGTRGRYLVAADRYAKRGQFGHVIDESVDVVWSTAPELAA
;
A
#
# COMPACT_ATOMS: atom_id res chain seq x y z
N MET A 1 -9.78 -8.13 -34.57
CA MET A 1 -9.53 -7.87 -33.14
C MET A 1 -8.11 -7.37 -32.99
N ASN A 2 -7.92 -6.31 -32.21
CA ASN A 2 -6.58 -5.80 -31.87
C ASN A 2 -5.77 -6.93 -31.23
N ALA A 3 -4.53 -7.18 -31.68
CA ALA A 3 -3.67 -8.23 -31.11
C ALA A 3 -3.45 -8.02 -29.59
N ASP A 4 -3.57 -6.76 -29.15
CA ASP A 4 -3.52 -6.38 -27.75
C ASP A 4 -4.75 -6.78 -26.93
N ASN A 5 -5.81 -7.36 -27.51
CA ASN A 5 -6.93 -7.95 -26.76
C ASN A 5 -6.73 -9.42 -26.42
N ARG A 6 -5.68 -10.06 -26.97
CA ARG A 6 -5.40 -11.46 -26.67
C ARG A 6 -4.91 -11.57 -25.22
N ILE A 7 -5.58 -12.40 -24.43
CA ILE A 7 -5.11 -12.74 -23.08
C ILE A 7 -3.81 -13.56 -23.22
N PRO A 8 -2.68 -13.06 -22.71
CA PRO A 8 -1.41 -13.78 -22.81
C PRO A 8 -1.40 -14.99 -21.85
N ALA A 9 -0.59 -16.01 -22.16
CA ALA A 9 -0.43 -17.17 -21.27
C ALA A 9 0.41 -16.85 -20.02
N SER A 10 1.17 -15.76 -20.05
CA SER A 10 2.00 -15.31 -18.94
C SER A 10 1.91 -13.79 -18.74
N SER A 11 2.18 -13.38 -17.52
CA SER A 11 2.24 -11.99 -17.05
C SER A 11 3.49 -11.80 -16.19
N PRO A 12 3.81 -10.57 -15.75
CA PRO A 12 4.89 -10.33 -14.78
C PRO A 12 4.73 -11.12 -13.47
N TRP A 13 3.50 -11.51 -13.11
CA TRP A 13 3.19 -12.25 -11.88
C TRP A 13 3.07 -13.77 -12.10
N GLY A 14 3.44 -14.27 -13.29
CA GLY A 14 3.45 -15.69 -13.61
C GLY A 14 2.38 -16.11 -14.62
N ALA A 15 2.06 -17.40 -14.61
CA ALA A 15 1.11 -18.01 -15.54
C ALA A 15 -0.31 -17.46 -15.33
N VAL A 16 -0.92 -17.00 -16.42
CA VAL A 16 -2.26 -16.42 -16.41
C VAL A 16 -3.27 -17.56 -16.31
N GLN A 17 -4.12 -17.52 -15.29
CA GLN A 17 -5.21 -18.47 -15.10
C GLN A 17 -6.52 -17.92 -15.64
N TYR A 18 -6.73 -16.62 -15.50
CA TYR A 18 -7.92 -15.91 -15.97
C TYR A 18 -7.53 -14.57 -16.56
N GLY A 19 -8.32 -14.11 -17.52
CA GLY A 19 -8.20 -12.75 -18.03
C GLY A 19 -9.42 -12.37 -18.85
N SER A 20 -9.73 -11.09 -18.87
CA SER A 20 -10.83 -10.55 -19.67
C SER A 20 -10.39 -9.28 -20.37
N VAL A 21 -11.05 -9.00 -21.48
CA VAL A 21 -10.94 -7.71 -22.16
C VAL A 21 -11.93 -6.78 -21.48
N LEU A 22 -11.44 -5.71 -20.86
CA LEU A 22 -12.30 -4.68 -20.27
C LEU A 22 -12.87 -3.80 -21.37
N VAL A 23 -11.98 -3.31 -22.24
CA VAL A 23 -12.27 -2.55 -23.46
C VAL A 23 -11.17 -2.82 -24.49
N ASP A 24 -11.34 -2.42 -25.75
CA ASP A 24 -10.29 -2.60 -26.77
C ASP A 24 -8.97 -2.00 -26.30
N GLY A 25 -7.93 -2.84 -26.28
CA GLY A 25 -6.59 -2.50 -25.82
C GLY A 25 -6.39 -2.47 -24.31
N ILE A 26 -7.37 -2.83 -23.48
CA ILE A 26 -7.21 -2.93 -22.01
C ILE A 26 -7.72 -4.29 -21.54
N ILE A 27 -6.83 -5.09 -20.96
CA ILE A 27 -7.16 -6.42 -20.44
C ILE A 27 -6.81 -6.53 -18.96
N THR A 28 -7.55 -7.34 -18.23
CA THR A 28 -7.14 -7.83 -16.91
C THR A 28 -6.54 -9.22 -17.04
N VAL A 29 -5.63 -9.54 -16.13
CA VAL A 29 -5.14 -10.89 -15.91
C VAL A 29 -5.14 -11.20 -14.43
N SER A 30 -5.34 -12.46 -14.11
CA SER A 30 -5.21 -13.02 -12.77
C SER A 30 -4.42 -14.32 -12.85
N THR A 31 -3.57 -14.52 -11.86
CA THR A 31 -2.65 -15.64 -11.65
C THR A 31 -2.94 -16.27 -10.28
N ALA A 32 -2.18 -17.30 -9.90
CA ALA A 32 -2.45 -18.06 -8.67
C ALA A 32 -2.36 -17.24 -7.37
N GLY A 33 -1.66 -16.10 -7.37
CA GLY A 33 -1.53 -15.28 -6.17
C GLY A 33 -1.58 -13.78 -6.42
N HIS A 34 -1.80 -13.33 -7.66
CA HIS A 34 -1.79 -11.91 -8.01
C HIS A 34 -2.43 -11.63 -9.37
N GLY A 35 -2.35 -10.41 -9.85
CA GLY A 35 -2.93 -10.01 -11.12
C GLY A 35 -2.60 -8.57 -11.50
N GLY A 36 -3.28 -8.09 -12.53
CA GLY A 36 -3.17 -6.70 -12.92
C GLY A 36 -3.82 -6.40 -14.25
N VAL A 37 -3.58 -5.18 -14.71
CA VAL A 37 -4.09 -4.64 -15.97
C VAL A 37 -2.95 -4.50 -16.97
N ARG A 38 -3.22 -4.88 -18.22
CA ARG A 38 -2.36 -4.55 -19.36
C ARG A 38 -3.07 -3.62 -20.31
N ILE A 39 -2.37 -2.56 -20.71
CA ILE A 39 -2.84 -1.66 -21.77
C ILE A 39 -2.02 -1.84 -23.06
N SER A 40 -2.63 -1.60 -24.21
CA SER A 40 -1.99 -1.59 -25.52
C SER A 40 -0.98 -0.44 -25.63
N ALA A 41 -0.11 -0.49 -26.65
CA ALA A 41 0.78 0.63 -26.91
C ALA A 41 0.00 1.92 -27.30
N GLU A 42 -1.17 1.75 -27.90
CA GLU A 42 -2.07 2.85 -28.25
C GLU A 42 -2.72 3.47 -27.02
N ARG A 43 -3.27 2.66 -26.13
CA ARG A 43 -3.81 3.12 -24.85
C ARG A 43 -2.76 3.83 -24.02
N LEU A 44 -1.53 3.31 -23.96
CA LEU A 44 -0.44 4.01 -23.27
C LEU A 44 -0.18 5.42 -23.84
N ARG A 45 -0.34 5.65 -25.15
CA ARG A 45 -0.21 6.98 -25.77
C ARG A 45 -1.38 7.91 -25.45
N GLN A 46 -2.57 7.36 -25.19
CA GLN A 46 -3.76 8.12 -24.82
C GLN A 46 -3.81 8.44 -23.31
N MET A 47 -3.23 7.58 -22.47
CA MET A 47 -3.19 7.75 -21.02
C MET A 47 -2.57 9.11 -20.64
N PRO A 48 -3.16 9.91 -19.73
CA PRO A 48 -2.56 11.18 -19.29
C PRO A 48 -1.13 11.01 -18.77
N VAL A 49 -0.23 11.91 -19.13
CA VAL A 49 1.21 11.80 -18.78
C VAL A 49 1.42 11.67 -17.27
N ALA A 50 0.66 12.41 -16.45
CA ALA A 50 0.71 12.35 -14.99
C ALA A 50 0.50 10.92 -14.45
N LEU A 51 -0.39 10.15 -15.07
CA LEU A 51 -0.78 8.80 -14.63
C LEU A 51 0.12 7.69 -15.19
N ARG A 52 1.05 7.98 -16.12
CA ARG A 52 1.92 6.96 -16.72
C ARG A 52 3.05 6.53 -15.77
N LEU A 53 3.38 5.25 -15.78
CA LEU A 53 4.58 4.68 -15.15
C LEU A 53 5.66 4.42 -16.20
N GLY A 54 6.24 5.51 -16.72
CA GLY A 54 7.21 5.47 -17.80
C GLY A 54 6.60 4.92 -19.09
N ARG A 55 7.24 3.89 -19.68
CA ARG A 55 6.75 3.19 -20.88
C ARG A 55 6.14 1.81 -20.58
N ARG A 56 5.87 1.53 -19.30
CA ARG A 56 5.29 0.24 -18.87
C ARG A 56 3.87 0.09 -19.41
N ARG A 57 3.50 -1.15 -19.71
CA ARG A 57 2.16 -1.54 -20.16
C ARG A 57 1.43 -2.42 -19.17
N TRP A 58 2.11 -2.90 -18.14
CA TRP A 58 1.58 -3.73 -17.07
C TRP A 58 1.49 -2.92 -15.78
N PHE A 59 0.33 -2.98 -15.15
CA PHE A 59 -0.06 -2.28 -13.94
C PHE A 59 -0.56 -3.31 -12.93
N GLU A 60 0.14 -3.44 -11.81
CA GLU A 60 -0.17 -4.27 -10.65
C GLU A 60 -1.59 -3.96 -10.09
N GLU A 61 -2.31 -4.98 -9.63
CA GLU A 61 -3.75 -4.90 -9.30
C GLU A 61 -4.12 -4.06 -8.07
N ASP A 62 -3.29 -4.08 -7.03
CA ASP A 62 -3.55 -3.48 -5.72
C ASP A 62 -3.43 -1.95 -5.74
N CYS A 63 -2.47 -1.43 -6.50
CA CYS A 63 -2.25 0.02 -6.57
C CYS A 63 -2.17 0.58 -7.98
N GLU A 64 -1.40 -0.03 -8.88
CA GLU A 64 -1.08 0.59 -10.18
C GLU A 64 -2.27 0.55 -11.15
N ALA A 65 -3.12 -0.47 -11.09
CA ALA A 65 -4.30 -0.62 -11.94
C ALA A 65 -5.28 0.54 -11.78
N ALA A 66 -5.32 1.18 -10.61
CA ALA A 66 -6.12 2.37 -10.37
C ALA A 66 -5.72 3.55 -11.25
N LEU A 67 -4.44 3.65 -11.66
CA LEU A 67 -3.98 4.67 -12.62
C LEU A 67 -4.66 4.48 -13.98
N VAL A 68 -4.86 3.24 -14.42
CA VAL A 68 -5.59 2.91 -15.64
C VAL A 68 -7.08 3.20 -15.45
N GLY A 69 -7.64 2.85 -14.30
CA GLY A 69 -9.02 3.15 -13.92
C GLY A 69 -9.34 4.64 -14.00
N VAL A 70 -8.49 5.51 -13.43
CA VAL A 70 -8.63 6.97 -13.51
C VAL A 70 -8.45 7.46 -14.95
N ALA A 71 -7.45 6.96 -15.68
CA ALA A 71 -7.14 7.42 -17.03
C ALA A 71 -8.24 7.12 -18.07
N PHE A 72 -8.98 6.03 -17.89
CA PHE A 72 -9.96 5.53 -18.87
C PHE A 72 -11.34 5.31 -18.24
N ALA A 73 -11.68 6.05 -17.18
CA ALA A 73 -12.89 5.84 -16.39
C ALA A 73 -14.18 5.85 -17.24
N ASP A 74 -14.26 6.75 -18.23
CA ASP A 74 -15.41 6.87 -19.15
C ASP A 74 -15.53 5.67 -20.07
N GLU A 75 -14.42 5.22 -20.65
CA GLU A 75 -14.39 4.08 -21.56
C GLU A 75 -14.68 2.77 -20.82
N LEU A 76 -14.18 2.66 -19.59
CA LEU A 76 -14.45 1.55 -18.67
C LEU A 76 -15.86 1.61 -18.08
N THR A 77 -16.65 2.64 -18.40
CA THR A 77 -18.02 2.83 -17.89
C THR A 77 -18.10 2.76 -16.35
N LEU A 78 -17.09 3.31 -15.67
CA LEU A 78 -17.06 3.33 -14.21
C LEU A 78 -18.18 4.25 -13.69
N ASP A 79 -18.98 3.73 -12.76
CA ASP A 79 -19.90 4.54 -11.95
C ASP A 79 -19.12 5.45 -10.98
N ASP A 80 -19.83 6.38 -10.35
CA ASP A 80 -19.22 7.38 -9.47
C ASP A 80 -18.47 6.74 -8.29
N HIS A 81 -19.04 5.69 -7.69
CA HIS A 81 -18.40 4.97 -6.60
C HIS A 81 -17.06 4.34 -7.03
N ARG A 82 -17.02 3.70 -8.20
CA ARG A 82 -15.78 3.13 -8.75
C ARG A 82 -14.79 4.20 -9.14
N ARG A 83 -15.23 5.34 -9.68
CA ARG A 83 -14.35 6.49 -9.97
C ARG A 83 -13.69 7.02 -8.71
N GLU A 84 -14.47 7.23 -7.66
CA GLU A 84 -13.99 7.67 -6.36
C GLU A 84 -13.01 6.66 -5.76
N SER A 85 -13.33 5.37 -5.81
CA SER A 85 -12.45 4.30 -5.33
C SER A 85 -11.09 4.28 -6.06
N MET A 86 -11.09 4.39 -7.39
CA MET A 86 -9.85 4.45 -8.17
C MET A 86 -9.06 5.73 -7.86
N ALA A 87 -9.73 6.88 -7.79
CA ALA A 87 -9.08 8.15 -7.44
C ALA A 87 -8.49 8.12 -6.02
N ALA A 88 -9.18 7.52 -5.05
CA ALA A 88 -8.71 7.37 -3.68
C ALA A 88 -7.50 6.42 -3.59
N SER A 89 -7.50 5.31 -4.36
CA SER A 89 -6.33 4.43 -4.44
C SER A 89 -5.12 5.17 -5.02
N VAL A 90 -5.31 5.94 -6.09
CA VAL A 90 -4.24 6.77 -6.67
C VAL A 90 -3.75 7.85 -5.69
N ALA A 91 -4.64 8.48 -4.91
CA ALA A 91 -4.24 9.44 -3.88
C ALA A 91 -3.40 8.80 -2.78
N ASN A 92 -3.80 7.59 -2.33
CA ASN A 92 -3.10 6.87 -1.27
C ASN A 92 -1.70 6.40 -1.66
N TRP A 93 -1.53 5.88 -2.89
CA TRP A 93 -0.30 5.20 -3.31
C TRP A 93 0.58 5.99 -4.28
N PHE A 94 -0.01 6.92 -5.03
CA PHE A 94 0.69 7.75 -6.02
C PHE A 94 0.33 9.24 -5.88
N PRO A 95 0.55 9.84 -4.68
CA PRO A 95 0.10 11.20 -4.39
C PRO A 95 0.55 12.22 -5.44
N ASP A 96 1.81 12.21 -5.84
CA ASP A 96 2.32 13.17 -6.84
C ASP A 96 1.65 13.02 -8.20
N LYS A 97 1.27 11.80 -8.59
CA LYS A 97 0.53 11.54 -9.84
C LYS A 97 -0.90 12.02 -9.73
N TRP A 98 -1.51 11.80 -8.58
CA TRP A 98 -2.85 12.29 -8.29
C TRP A 98 -2.90 13.81 -8.40
N GLU A 99 -1.98 14.51 -7.72
CA GLU A 99 -1.94 15.98 -7.73
C GLU A 99 -1.65 16.54 -9.12
N ALA A 100 -0.71 15.93 -9.85
CA ALA A 100 -0.40 16.32 -11.22
C ALA A 100 -1.59 16.10 -12.18
N HIS A 101 -2.43 15.09 -11.91
CA HIS A 101 -3.60 14.79 -12.75
C HIS A 101 -4.81 15.68 -12.41
N PHE A 102 -5.11 15.85 -11.12
CA PHE A 102 -6.27 16.61 -10.63
C PHE A 102 -5.99 18.10 -10.40
N GLY A 103 -4.72 18.52 -10.46
CA GLY A 103 -4.31 19.92 -10.35
C GLY A 103 -4.51 20.54 -8.97
N ARG A 104 -4.57 19.73 -7.91
CA ARG A 104 -4.72 20.19 -6.52
C ARG A 104 -3.84 19.39 -5.58
N THR A 105 -3.45 20.01 -4.48
CA THR A 105 -2.64 19.40 -3.43
C THR A 105 -3.51 18.55 -2.50
N LEU A 106 -2.98 17.40 -2.10
CA LEU A 106 -3.56 16.53 -1.08
C LEU A 106 -3.25 17.09 0.31
N GLU A 107 -4.29 17.23 1.12
CA GLU A 107 -4.19 17.63 2.52
C GLU A 107 -3.76 16.46 3.42
N PRO A 108 -3.27 16.71 4.64
CA PRO A 108 -3.02 15.65 5.63
C PRO A 108 -4.26 14.75 5.81
N GLY A 109 -4.06 13.44 5.84
CA GLY A 109 -5.14 12.45 5.94
C GLY A 109 -5.72 11.99 4.59
N GLN A 110 -5.29 12.57 3.46
CA GLN A 110 -5.80 12.22 2.12
C GLN A 110 -4.88 11.26 1.35
N SER A 111 -3.73 10.88 1.91
CA SER A 111 -2.79 9.98 1.25
C SER A 111 -2.01 9.14 2.25
N TYR A 112 -2.24 7.83 2.23
CA TYR A 112 -1.49 6.87 3.05
C TYR A 112 0.03 7.06 2.95
N VAL A 113 0.59 7.17 1.74
CA VAL A 113 2.04 7.32 1.55
C VAL A 113 2.56 8.61 2.18
N ARG A 114 1.91 9.76 1.94
CA ARG A 114 2.36 11.03 2.54
C ARG A 114 2.20 11.07 4.03
N ASP A 115 1.08 10.57 4.54
CA ASP A 115 0.82 10.54 5.98
C ASP A 115 1.83 9.64 6.68
N LYS A 116 2.21 8.52 6.05
CA LYS A 116 3.29 7.65 6.52
C LYS A 116 4.64 8.36 6.52
N GLU A 117 5.00 9.04 5.43
CA GLU A 117 6.24 9.82 5.33
C GLU A 117 6.32 10.91 6.42
N ASN A 118 5.23 11.64 6.63
CA ASN A 118 5.11 12.67 7.66
C ASN A 118 5.28 12.08 9.06
N PHE A 119 4.62 10.95 9.34
CA PHE A 119 4.75 10.25 10.62
C PHE A 119 6.19 9.77 10.84
N GLU A 120 6.82 9.15 9.84
CA GLU A 120 8.19 8.66 9.92
C GLU A 120 9.20 9.79 10.13
N ALA A 121 9.01 10.94 9.47
CA ALA A 121 9.82 12.13 9.68
C ALA A 121 9.65 12.70 11.11
N ALA A 122 8.42 12.79 11.60
CA ALA A 122 8.11 13.28 12.95
C ALA A 122 8.63 12.34 14.06
N THR A 123 8.77 11.05 13.77
CA THR A 123 9.19 10.01 14.71
C THR A 123 10.61 9.49 14.47
N VAL A 124 11.39 10.14 13.61
CA VAL A 124 12.73 9.67 13.20
C VAL A 124 13.70 9.45 14.38
N ASN A 125 13.57 10.23 15.45
CA ASN A 125 14.38 10.15 16.66
C ASN A 125 13.71 9.38 17.81
N GLN A 126 12.57 8.74 17.54
CA GLN A 126 11.77 8.01 18.52
C GLN A 126 11.78 6.51 18.19
N LEU A 127 11.59 5.66 19.19
CA LEU A 127 11.38 4.22 18.97
C LEU A 127 9.92 3.99 18.59
N VAL A 128 9.69 3.40 17.43
CA VAL A 128 8.34 3.06 16.95
C VAL A 128 8.20 1.55 16.82
N ALA A 129 7.11 1.01 17.34
CA ALA A 129 6.78 -0.41 17.24
C ALA A 129 6.59 -0.82 15.76
N ASP A 130 7.29 -1.87 15.33
CA ASP A 130 7.24 -2.43 13.96
C ASP A 130 6.65 -3.85 13.90
N SER A 131 6.62 -4.57 15.04
CA SER A 131 5.90 -5.84 15.19
C SER A 131 5.29 -5.95 16.58
N ALA A 132 4.28 -6.82 16.71
CA ALA A 132 3.55 -7.01 17.96
C ALA A 132 3.11 -8.46 18.14
N LEU A 133 3.10 -8.89 19.39
CA LEU A 133 2.69 -10.20 19.87
C LEU A 133 1.71 -10.00 21.03
N GLY A 134 0.54 -10.62 20.94
CA GLY A 134 -0.49 -10.51 21.97
C GLY A 134 -0.24 -11.46 23.14
N ASP A 135 -1.03 -11.29 24.20
CA ASP A 135 -1.04 -12.11 25.42
C ASP A 135 -1.51 -13.56 25.24
N TRP A 136 -1.88 -13.94 24.02
CA TRP A 136 -2.06 -15.34 23.63
C TRP A 136 -0.73 -16.11 23.54
N HIS A 137 0.41 -15.40 23.47
CA HIS A 137 1.73 -16.00 23.45
C HIS A 137 2.28 -16.16 24.88
N GLU A 138 2.90 -17.31 25.18
CA GLU A 138 3.33 -17.66 26.54
C GLU A 138 4.32 -16.66 27.17
N ASP A 139 5.13 -16.00 26.35
CA ASP A 139 6.09 -14.98 26.81
C ASP A 139 5.49 -13.58 27.01
N VAL A 140 4.23 -13.35 26.64
CA VAL A 140 3.54 -12.06 26.76
C VAL A 140 2.56 -12.14 27.94
N PRO A 141 2.76 -11.34 29.02
CA PRO A 141 1.85 -11.35 30.15
C PRO A 141 0.41 -10.97 29.77
N GLU A 142 -0.57 -11.50 30.52
CA GLU A 142 -1.99 -11.17 30.36
C GLU A 142 -2.23 -9.65 30.37
N GLY A 143 -2.97 -9.15 29.38
CA GLY A 143 -3.28 -7.72 29.25
C GLY A 143 -2.14 -6.87 28.66
N MET A 144 -1.06 -7.48 28.17
CA MET A 144 0.06 -6.80 27.52
C MET A 144 0.17 -7.16 26.03
N VAL A 145 0.92 -6.33 25.32
CA VAL A 145 1.39 -6.58 23.95
C VAL A 145 2.90 -6.46 23.96
N GLY A 146 3.59 -7.53 23.60
CA GLY A 146 5.02 -7.51 23.35
C GLY A 146 5.32 -6.93 21.98
N VAL A 147 6.16 -5.90 21.90
CA VAL A 147 6.49 -5.22 20.63
C VAL A 147 8.00 -5.22 20.39
N THR A 148 8.39 -5.33 19.12
CA THR A 148 9.72 -4.86 18.69
C THR A 148 9.58 -3.42 18.21
N ALA A 149 10.54 -2.58 18.56
CA ALA A 149 10.56 -1.19 18.17
C ALA A 149 11.90 -0.79 17.55
N HIS A 150 11.85 0.19 16.65
CA HIS A 150 12.99 0.66 15.89
C HIS A 150 13.02 2.19 15.82
N ARG A 151 14.20 2.78 15.98
CA ARG A 151 14.47 4.20 15.79
C ARG A 151 15.24 4.42 14.49
N ARG A 152 14.63 5.15 13.56
CA ARG A 152 15.13 5.29 12.19
C ARG A 152 16.43 6.09 12.08
N SER A 153 16.65 7.07 12.94
CA SER A 153 17.82 7.96 12.89
C SER A 153 19.16 7.24 13.07
N ASP A 154 19.21 6.19 13.89
CA ASP A 154 20.46 5.49 14.23
C ASP A 154 20.37 3.96 14.15
N GLY A 155 19.21 3.42 13.77
CA GLY A 155 19.00 1.99 13.65
C GLY A 155 18.80 1.26 14.99
N THR A 156 18.66 1.99 16.10
CA THR A 156 18.46 1.37 17.42
C THR A 156 17.21 0.50 17.42
N ARG A 157 17.32 -0.73 17.92
CA ARG A 157 16.19 -1.65 18.12
C ARG A 157 16.01 -1.96 19.61
N GLY A 158 14.77 -2.12 20.03
CA GLY A 158 14.40 -2.50 21.38
C GLY A 158 13.17 -3.39 21.40
N ARG A 159 12.91 -4.01 22.55
CA ARG A 159 11.71 -4.83 22.78
C ARG A 159 11.01 -4.33 24.03
N TYR A 160 9.71 -4.14 23.95
CA TYR A 160 8.92 -3.52 25.02
C TYR A 160 7.61 -4.28 25.26
N LEU A 161 7.13 -4.25 26.49
CA LEU A 161 5.76 -4.60 26.87
C LEU A 161 4.95 -3.30 26.94
N VAL A 162 3.86 -3.27 26.20
CA VAL A 162 2.91 -2.16 26.15
C VAL A 162 1.57 -2.67 26.66
N ALA A 163 0.92 -1.94 27.57
CA ALA A 163 -0.44 -2.31 28.02
C ALA A 163 -1.40 -2.40 26.83
N ALA A 164 -2.23 -3.44 26.78
CA ALA A 164 -3.09 -3.72 25.62
C ALA A 164 -4.05 -2.57 25.29
N ASP A 165 -4.60 -1.90 26.31
CA ASP A 165 -5.49 -0.74 26.15
C ASP A 165 -4.78 0.50 25.58
N ARG A 166 -3.48 0.65 25.87
CA ARG A 166 -2.61 1.68 25.30
C ARG A 166 -2.26 1.33 23.86
N TYR A 167 -1.82 0.10 23.60
CA TYR A 167 -1.47 -0.36 22.25
C TYR A 167 -2.68 -0.35 21.31
N ALA A 168 -3.90 -0.56 21.82
CA ALA A 168 -5.14 -0.45 21.06
C ALA A 168 -5.43 0.98 20.55
N LYS A 169 -4.87 2.01 21.19
CA LYS A 169 -5.03 3.43 20.79
C LYS A 169 -3.97 3.90 19.80
N ARG A 170 -3.08 3.02 19.36
CA ARG A 170 -2.03 3.36 18.40
C ARG A 170 -2.62 3.92 17.11
N GLY A 171 -1.88 4.85 16.49
CA GLY A 171 -2.24 5.37 15.17
C GLY A 171 -2.04 4.32 14.07
N GLN A 172 -2.47 4.66 12.86
CA GLN A 172 -2.34 3.79 11.68
C GLN A 172 -0.88 3.37 11.39
N PHE A 173 0.10 4.18 11.79
CA PHE A 173 1.52 3.96 11.52
C PHE A 173 2.31 3.36 12.69
N GLY A 174 1.62 2.93 13.75
CA GLY A 174 2.22 2.22 14.88
C GLY A 174 2.17 2.97 16.20
N HIS A 175 2.74 2.32 17.21
CA HIS A 175 2.85 2.84 18.58
C HIS A 175 4.25 3.42 18.79
N VAL A 176 4.33 4.66 19.26
CA VAL A 176 5.61 5.26 19.67
C VAL A 176 5.89 4.86 21.11
N ILE A 177 7.05 4.27 21.36
CA ILE A 177 7.46 3.83 22.70
C ILE A 177 7.59 5.05 23.61
N ASP A 178 6.95 4.96 24.75
CA ASP A 178 7.06 5.91 25.85
C ASP A 178 7.79 5.23 27.00
N GLU A 179 9.10 5.44 27.08
CA GLU A 179 9.97 4.76 28.05
C GLU A 179 9.65 5.11 29.52
N SER A 180 8.72 6.04 29.77
CA SER A 180 8.22 6.31 31.12
C SER A 180 7.16 5.30 31.60
N VAL A 181 6.52 4.58 30.67
CA VAL A 181 5.43 3.64 30.96
C VAL A 181 5.54 2.30 30.24
N ASP A 182 6.15 2.27 29.06
CA ASP A 182 6.38 1.05 28.28
C ASP A 182 7.66 0.38 28.80
N VAL A 183 7.57 -0.89 29.20
CA VAL A 183 8.63 -1.57 29.96
C VAL A 183 9.49 -2.39 29.02
N VAL A 184 10.82 -2.39 29.20
CA VAL A 184 11.71 -3.26 28.41
C VAL A 184 11.34 -4.74 28.61
N TRP A 185 11.09 -5.44 27.51
CA TRP A 185 10.73 -6.86 27.50
C TRP A 185 11.99 -7.73 27.45
N SER A 186 12.64 -7.91 28.61
CA SER A 186 13.92 -8.61 28.71
C SER A 186 13.87 -10.11 28.41
N THR A 187 12.70 -10.73 28.52
CA THR A 187 12.47 -12.17 28.28
C THR A 187 11.83 -12.43 26.91
N ALA A 188 11.81 -11.45 26.02
CA ALA A 188 11.18 -11.60 24.71
C ALA A 188 11.80 -12.77 23.92
N PRO A 189 10.99 -13.64 23.29
CA PRO A 189 11.47 -14.75 22.50
C PRO A 189 12.30 -14.24 21.31
N GLU A 190 13.16 -15.10 20.79
CA GLU A 190 13.83 -14.84 19.52
C GLU A 190 12.77 -14.97 18.41
N LEU A 191 12.20 -13.83 18.00
CA LEU A 191 11.29 -13.81 16.86
C LEU A 191 12.09 -14.20 15.60
N ALA A 192 11.60 -15.21 14.87
CA ALA A 192 12.16 -15.57 13.58
C ALA A 192 12.14 -14.33 12.66
N ALA A 193 13.31 -13.99 12.13
CA ALA A 193 13.52 -12.85 11.23
C ALA A 193 12.73 -12.97 9.93
#